data_AF-A0A9E1PXZ7-F1
#
_entry.id   AF-A0A9E1PXZ7-F1
#
_cell.length_a   1.000
_cell.length_b   1.000
_cell.length_c   1.000
_cell.angle_alpha   90.00
_cell.angle_beta   90.00
_cell.angle_gamma   90.00
#
_symmetry.space_group_name_H-M   'P 1'
#
loop_
_entity.id
_entity.type
_entity.pdbx_description
1 polymer ?
#
loop_
_entity_poly.entity_id
_entity_poly.type
_entity_poly.pdbx_seq_one_letter_code
_entity_poly.pdbx_strand_id
1 'polypeptide(L)'
;MFYTEAQIDRMSEKRSDADFVAAQLANPETVLLPVWRGQNLIDESANSPQAGGLTIAEAGSLLDDGPDLVFLGKTDERAYFAVDVSRYDEPVGVPELTERGHFRNLRDVGSAMGQSDGAMLAFGRGIFAWHETHGFCPRCGAPSELRDGGHRRQCSSCEASQYPRVDPAVIMLVRRGDECLLGHNSRRPAKWFSCFAGFVEIGETLEEAVAREVEEEAGVKTTTV
;
A
#
# COMPACT_ATOMS: atom_id res chain seq x y z
N MET A 1 -13.29 -4.46 -4.09
CA MET A 1 -12.24 -4.02 -3.16
C MET A 1 -11.70 -2.73 -3.73
N PHE A 2 -11.92 -1.63 -3.03
CA PHE A 2 -11.59 -0.30 -3.51
C PHE A 2 -10.52 0.25 -2.58
N TYR A 3 -9.29 0.40 -3.09
CA TYR A 3 -8.16 1.01 -2.39
C TYR A 3 -7.93 2.43 -2.88
N THR A 4 -9.02 3.15 -3.12
CA THR A 4 -9.07 4.50 -3.65
C THR A 4 -9.89 5.38 -2.70
N GLU A 5 -9.82 6.70 -2.87
CA GLU A 5 -10.61 7.64 -2.05
C GLU A 5 -10.25 7.64 -0.56
N ALA A 6 -8.96 7.51 -0.24
CA ALA A 6 -8.47 7.86 1.09
C ALA A 6 -8.89 9.30 1.40
N GLN A 7 -9.72 9.50 2.42
CA GLN A 7 -10.27 10.80 2.79
C GLN A 7 -9.25 11.63 3.58
N ILE A 8 -8.10 11.89 2.97
CA ILE A 8 -7.00 12.69 3.51
C ILE A 8 -6.45 13.63 2.44
N ASP A 9 -5.94 14.78 2.87
CA ASP A 9 -4.97 15.52 2.07
C ASP A 9 -3.61 14.85 2.25
N ARG A 10 -3.00 14.44 1.14
CA ARG A 10 -1.69 13.77 1.13
C ARG A 10 -0.51 14.71 1.43
N MET A 11 -0.75 16.03 1.41
CA MET A 11 0.21 17.08 1.77
C MET A 11 1.57 16.87 1.09
N SER A 12 1.56 16.54 -0.20
CA SER A 12 2.76 16.08 -0.92
C SER A 12 3.89 17.12 -0.96
N GLU A 13 3.52 18.40 -1.02
CA GLU A 13 4.37 19.58 -0.99
C GLU A 13 5.03 19.83 0.37
N LYS A 14 4.51 19.21 1.44
CA LYS A 14 5.05 19.34 2.81
C LYS A 14 5.91 18.17 3.25
N ARG A 15 6.02 17.11 2.43
CA ARG A 15 6.78 15.91 2.79
C ARG A 15 8.27 16.18 3.01
N SER A 16 8.86 17.11 2.25
CA SER A 16 10.27 17.52 2.37
C SER A 16 10.53 18.51 3.51
N ASP A 17 9.48 19.06 4.13
CA ASP A 17 9.57 19.96 5.28
C ASP A 17 9.66 19.11 6.57
N ALA A 18 10.90 18.83 6.98
CA ALA A 18 11.16 17.94 8.12
C ALA A 18 10.57 18.45 9.43
N ASP A 19 10.57 19.78 9.64
CA ASP A 19 9.99 20.40 10.83
C ASP A 19 8.48 20.26 10.84
N PHE A 20 7.82 20.43 9.69
CA PHE A 20 6.38 20.19 9.56
C PHE A 20 6.02 18.73 9.87
N VAL A 21 6.74 17.78 9.29
CA VAL A 21 6.49 16.34 9.50
C VAL A 21 6.72 15.96 10.96
N ALA A 22 7.81 16.44 11.57
CA ALA A 22 8.10 16.23 12.99
C ALA A 22 7.01 16.82 13.89
N ALA A 23 6.48 18.02 13.56
CA ALA A 23 5.38 18.63 14.29
C ALA A 23 4.08 17.80 14.21
N GLN A 24 3.81 17.13 13.07
CA GLN A 24 2.67 16.21 12.98
C GLN A 24 2.89 14.99 13.88
N LEU A 25 4.09 14.42 13.89
CA LEU A 25 4.41 13.25 14.71
C LEU A 25 4.37 13.55 16.22
N ALA A 26 4.65 14.79 16.62
CA ALA A 26 4.59 15.23 18.01
C ALA A 26 3.16 15.46 18.54
N ASN A 27 2.14 15.46 17.67
CA ASN A 27 0.75 15.65 18.09
C ASN A 27 0.18 14.33 18.67
N PRO A 28 -0.32 14.32 19.92
CA PRO A 28 -0.87 13.11 20.55
C PRO A 28 -2.04 12.49 19.79
N GLU A 29 -2.79 13.26 19.00
CA GLU A 29 -3.96 12.81 18.22
C GLU A 29 -3.59 12.25 16.84
N THR A 30 -2.32 12.35 16.44
CA THR A 30 -1.84 11.74 15.19
C THR A 30 -2.01 10.23 15.25
N VAL A 31 -2.50 9.63 14.16
CA VAL A 31 -2.77 8.20 14.08
C VAL A 31 -1.64 7.47 13.37
N LEU A 32 -1.10 6.45 14.02
CA LEU A 32 -0.21 5.44 13.47
C LEU A 32 -1.02 4.26 12.92
N LEU A 33 -0.71 3.83 11.70
CA LEU A 33 -1.23 2.64 11.07
C LEU A 33 -0.12 1.58 11.01
N PRO A 34 -0.12 0.58 11.91
CA PRO A 34 0.94 -0.42 11.95
C PRO A 34 0.95 -1.32 10.71
N VAL A 35 2.15 -1.59 10.20
CA VAL A 35 2.41 -2.55 9.13
C VAL A 35 3.44 -3.56 9.62
N TRP A 36 3.10 -4.85 9.54
CA TRP A 36 3.96 -5.95 9.94
C TRP A 36 4.13 -6.92 8.78
N ARG A 37 5.33 -6.99 8.19
CA ARG A 37 5.68 -7.98 7.14
C ARG A 37 4.62 -8.11 6.03
N GLY A 38 4.14 -6.96 5.55
CA GLY A 38 3.13 -6.87 4.50
C GLY A 38 1.67 -7.09 4.94
N GLN A 39 1.41 -7.20 6.24
CA GLN A 39 0.07 -7.23 6.85
C GLN A 39 -0.23 -5.91 7.56
N ASN A 40 -1.53 -5.62 7.73
CA ASN A 40 -2.01 -4.44 8.43
C ASN A 40 -2.73 -4.85 9.72
N LEU A 41 -2.66 -4.00 10.75
CA LEU A 41 -3.46 -4.19 11.95
C LEU A 41 -4.92 -3.83 11.67
N ILE A 42 -5.81 -4.80 11.91
CA ILE A 42 -7.25 -4.70 11.64
C ILE A 42 -8.01 -4.81 12.95
N ASP A 43 -8.86 -3.83 13.22
CA ASP A 43 -9.85 -3.87 14.30
C ASP A 43 -11.11 -4.59 13.78
N GLU A 44 -11.45 -5.71 14.42
CA GLU A 44 -12.61 -6.55 14.10
C GLU A 44 -13.68 -6.51 15.22
N SER A 45 -13.61 -5.53 16.12
CA SER A 45 -14.60 -5.35 17.21
C SER A 45 -15.97 -4.86 16.69
N ALA A 46 -15.99 -4.22 15.52
CA ALA A 46 -17.20 -3.74 14.85
C ALA A 46 -17.77 -4.78 13.87
N ASN A 47 -18.96 -4.50 13.32
CA ASN A 47 -19.63 -5.38 12.35
C ASN A 47 -18.87 -5.52 11.01
N SER A 48 -17.92 -4.64 10.73
CA SER A 48 -17.07 -4.65 9.54
C SER A 48 -15.62 -4.40 9.95
N PRO A 49 -14.61 -5.02 9.32
CA PRO A 49 -13.22 -4.77 9.66
C PRO A 49 -12.83 -3.30 9.39
N GLN A 50 -12.09 -2.71 10.32
CA GLN A 50 -11.63 -1.31 10.26
C GLN A 50 -10.11 -1.23 10.40
N ALA A 51 -9.55 -0.08 10.06
CA ALA A 51 -8.14 0.19 10.33
C ALA A 51 -7.88 0.20 11.84
N GLY A 52 -7.02 -0.71 12.33
CA GLY A 52 -6.60 -0.77 13.73
C GLY A 52 -5.55 0.28 14.07
N GLY A 53 -5.82 1.55 13.77
CA GLY A 53 -4.89 2.64 14.05
C GLY A 53 -4.75 2.93 15.54
N LEU A 54 -3.59 3.43 15.96
CA LEU A 54 -3.34 3.90 17.32
C LEU A 54 -2.95 5.36 17.29
N THR A 55 -3.43 6.17 18.23
CA THR A 55 -2.92 7.53 18.35
C THR A 55 -1.49 7.53 18.91
N ILE A 56 -0.74 8.62 18.75
CA ILE A 56 0.57 8.79 19.39
C ILE A 56 0.47 8.63 20.91
N ALA A 57 -0.63 9.10 21.52
CA ALA A 57 -0.89 8.91 22.95
C ALA A 57 -1.08 7.43 23.35
N GLU A 58 -1.59 6.59 22.45
CA GLU A 58 -1.78 5.15 22.65
C GLU A 58 -0.56 4.31 22.23
N ALA A 59 0.34 4.87 21.42
CA ALA A 59 1.40 4.12 20.75
C ALA A 59 2.43 3.49 21.69
N GLY A 60 2.56 4.00 22.92
CA GLY A 60 3.45 3.43 23.94
C GLY A 60 4.86 3.18 23.41
N SER A 61 5.29 1.92 23.48
CA SER A 61 6.63 1.48 23.06
C SER A 61 6.82 1.36 21.54
N LEU A 62 5.78 1.57 20.73
CA LEU A 62 5.85 1.43 19.27
C LEU A 62 6.81 2.44 18.62
N LEU A 63 7.03 3.59 19.24
CA LEU A 63 7.94 4.62 18.73
C LEU A 63 9.35 4.52 19.28
N ASP A 64 9.60 3.62 20.23
CA ASP A 64 10.93 3.37 20.76
C ASP A 64 11.89 2.96 19.63
N ASP A 65 13.18 3.23 19.79
CA ASP A 65 14.25 2.92 18.82
C ASP A 65 14.12 3.57 17.43
N GLY A 66 13.13 4.46 17.23
CA GLY A 66 12.96 5.22 15.98
C GLY A 66 12.61 4.33 14.79
N PRO A 67 11.40 3.71 14.76
CA PRO A 67 10.98 2.89 13.63
C PRO A 67 10.89 3.71 12.33
N ASP A 68 10.92 3.00 11.21
CA ASP A 68 10.61 3.63 9.92
C ASP A 68 9.15 4.09 9.90
N LEU A 69 8.95 5.35 9.52
CA LEU A 69 7.67 6.03 9.48
C LEU A 69 7.42 6.61 8.09
N VAL A 70 6.17 6.49 7.63
CA VAL A 70 5.71 7.08 6.37
C VAL A 70 4.56 8.03 6.65
N PHE A 71 4.75 9.32 6.39
CA PHE A 71 3.68 10.31 6.51
C PHE A 71 2.68 10.11 5.37
N LEU A 72 1.43 9.80 5.71
CA LEU A 72 0.39 9.53 4.71
C LEU A 72 -0.34 10.82 4.30
N GLY A 73 -0.50 11.73 5.24
CA GLY A 73 -1.27 12.96 5.06
C GLY A 73 -2.05 13.33 6.32
N LYS A 74 -3.05 14.19 6.16
CA LYS A 74 -3.93 14.61 7.27
C LYS A 74 -5.37 14.86 6.83
N THR A 75 -6.28 14.82 7.80
CA THR A 75 -7.58 15.49 7.71
C THR A 75 -7.48 16.87 8.36
N ASP A 76 -8.61 17.57 8.47
CA ASP A 76 -8.70 18.78 9.30
C ASP A 76 -8.47 18.49 10.79
N GLU A 77 -8.73 17.26 11.22
CA GLU A 77 -8.66 16.86 12.62
C GLU A 77 -7.29 16.31 13.03
N ARG A 78 -6.68 15.45 12.20
CA ARG A 78 -5.46 14.72 12.59
C ARG A 78 -4.58 14.30 11.42
N ALA A 79 -3.30 14.08 11.71
CA ALA A 79 -2.34 13.51 10.77
C ALA A 79 -2.30 11.98 10.88
N TYR A 80 -1.81 11.34 9.82
CA TYR A 80 -1.69 9.90 9.72
C TYR A 80 -0.29 9.50 9.28
N PHE A 81 0.29 8.52 9.95
CA PHE A 81 1.53 7.86 9.58
C PHE A 81 1.30 6.36 9.46
N ALA A 82 2.00 5.70 8.56
CA ALA A 82 2.23 4.26 8.67
C ALA A 82 3.53 4.03 9.45
N VAL A 83 3.54 3.01 10.31
CA VAL A 83 4.72 2.63 11.11
C VAL A 83 5.10 1.18 10.82
N ASP A 84 6.37 0.93 10.52
CA ASP A 84 6.88 -0.43 10.35
C ASP A 84 7.16 -1.05 11.72
N VAL A 85 6.46 -2.13 12.02
CA VAL A 85 6.62 -2.90 13.26
C VAL A 85 7.25 -4.27 13.01
N SER A 86 7.88 -4.48 11.83
CA SER A 86 8.51 -5.74 11.43
C SER A 86 9.70 -6.15 12.29
N ARG A 87 10.20 -5.26 13.17
CA ARG A 87 11.20 -5.55 14.20
C ARG A 87 10.72 -6.55 15.26
N TYR A 88 9.41 -6.63 15.49
CA TYR A 88 8.83 -7.62 16.40
C TYR A 88 8.67 -8.95 15.64
N ASP A 89 9.26 -10.01 16.17
CA ASP A 89 9.13 -11.35 15.59
C ASP A 89 7.69 -11.85 15.63
N GLU A 90 6.98 -11.55 16.72
CA GLU A 90 5.55 -11.76 16.86
C GLU A 90 4.90 -10.53 17.51
N PRO A 91 4.04 -9.78 16.80
CA PRO A 91 3.43 -8.57 17.33
C PRO A 91 2.44 -8.84 18.47
N VAL A 92 2.06 -10.10 18.69
CA VAL A 92 1.19 -10.53 19.82
C VAL A 92 1.79 -10.21 21.19
N GLY A 93 3.13 -10.06 21.26
CA GLY A 93 3.84 -9.68 22.49
C GLY A 93 3.81 -8.19 22.81
N VAL A 94 3.20 -7.35 21.97
CA VAL A 94 3.10 -5.90 22.14
C VAL A 94 1.67 -5.54 22.54
N PRO A 95 1.40 -5.25 23.83
CA PRO A 95 0.04 -5.04 24.33
C PRO A 95 -0.77 -4.03 23.51
N GLU A 96 -0.15 -2.92 23.12
CA GLU A 96 -0.75 -1.86 22.31
C GLU A 96 -1.35 -2.42 21.01
N LEU A 97 -0.63 -3.33 20.33
CA LEU A 97 -1.07 -3.94 19.08
C LEU A 97 -2.13 -5.04 19.33
N THR A 98 -1.89 -5.90 20.32
CA THR A 98 -2.73 -7.07 20.60
C THR A 98 -4.11 -6.68 21.11
N GLU A 99 -4.21 -5.62 21.90
CA GLU A 99 -5.49 -5.10 22.39
C GLU A 99 -6.29 -4.39 21.28
N ARG A 100 -5.60 -3.84 20.27
CA ARG A 100 -6.24 -3.10 19.17
C ARG A 100 -6.78 -4.00 18.06
N GLY A 101 -6.16 -5.13 17.78
CA GLY A 101 -6.66 -6.04 16.73
C GLY A 101 -5.71 -7.13 16.27
N HIS A 102 -5.90 -7.59 15.03
CA HIS A 102 -5.10 -8.67 14.44
C HIS A 102 -4.46 -8.24 13.13
N PHE A 103 -3.23 -8.71 12.88
CA PHE A 103 -2.58 -8.50 11.59
C PHE A 103 -3.20 -9.40 10.51
N ARG A 104 -3.73 -8.77 9.46
CA ARG A 104 -4.38 -9.47 8.34
C ARG A 104 -3.82 -8.99 7.01
N ASN A 105 -3.88 -9.86 6.00
CA ASN A 105 -3.63 -9.44 4.63
C ASN A 105 -4.86 -8.67 4.13
N LEU A 106 -4.67 -7.47 3.57
CA LEU A 106 -5.80 -6.69 3.04
C LEU A 106 -6.57 -7.41 1.93
N ARG A 107 -5.96 -8.38 1.24
CA ARG A 107 -6.66 -9.22 0.25
C ARG A 107 -7.78 -10.04 0.87
N ASP A 108 -7.64 -10.42 2.14
CA ASP A 108 -8.58 -11.31 2.82
C ASP A 108 -9.77 -10.55 3.42
N VAL A 109 -9.55 -9.30 3.82
CA VAL A 109 -10.54 -8.50 4.58
C VAL A 109 -11.04 -7.28 3.82
N GLY A 110 -10.26 -6.72 2.88
CA GLY A 110 -10.52 -5.40 2.29
C GLY A 110 -11.77 -5.29 1.42
N SER A 111 -12.42 -6.40 1.06
CA SER A 111 -13.74 -6.37 0.40
C SER A 111 -14.88 -6.06 1.36
N ALA A 112 -14.70 -6.31 2.65
CA ALA A 112 -15.68 -6.04 3.71
C ALA A 112 -15.39 -4.72 4.45
N MET A 113 -14.28 -4.05 4.15
CA MET A 113 -13.85 -2.80 4.78
C MET A 113 -14.47 -1.57 4.11
N GLY A 114 -14.56 -0.48 4.86
CA GLY A 114 -14.83 0.85 4.30
C GLY A 114 -13.73 1.27 3.31
N GLN A 115 -14.12 1.99 2.26
CA GLN A 115 -13.20 2.38 1.17
C GLN A 115 -12.02 3.22 1.67
N SER A 116 -12.29 4.22 2.52
CA SER A 116 -11.26 5.11 3.07
C SER A 116 -10.21 4.33 3.89
N ASP A 117 -10.64 3.44 4.78
CA ASP A 117 -9.74 2.59 5.58
C ASP A 117 -8.89 1.70 4.69
N GLY A 118 -9.53 1.00 3.75
CA GLY A 118 -8.83 0.15 2.79
C GLY A 118 -7.77 0.92 2.00
N ALA A 119 -8.11 2.12 1.53
CA ALA A 119 -7.20 2.98 0.78
C ALA A 119 -6.01 3.47 1.63
N MET A 120 -6.26 3.87 2.88
CA MET A 120 -5.22 4.32 3.82
C MET A 120 -4.23 3.20 4.16
N LEU A 121 -4.75 2.02 4.50
CA LEU A 121 -3.92 0.85 4.82
C LEU A 121 -3.12 0.37 3.62
N ALA A 122 -3.75 0.34 2.43
CA ALA A 122 -3.06 -0.04 1.19
C ALA A 122 -1.96 0.96 0.83
N PHE A 123 -2.17 2.25 1.07
CA PHE A 123 -1.17 3.29 0.81
C PHE A 123 0.07 3.11 1.69
N GLY A 124 -0.09 3.02 3.02
CA GLY A 124 1.02 2.81 3.93
C GLY A 124 1.76 1.50 3.68
N ARG A 125 1.02 0.39 3.52
CA ARG A 125 1.57 -0.92 3.17
C ARG A 125 2.34 -0.89 1.85
N GLY A 126 1.83 -0.18 0.84
CA GLY A 126 2.48 -0.08 -0.47
C GLY A 126 3.85 0.59 -0.39
N ILE A 127 3.98 1.66 0.39
CA ILE A 127 5.27 2.34 0.60
C ILE A 127 6.25 1.43 1.35
N PHE A 128 5.82 0.73 2.40
CA PHE A 128 6.70 -0.21 3.11
C PHE A 128 7.11 -1.41 2.27
N ALA A 129 6.23 -1.96 1.44
CA ALA A 129 6.58 -3.02 0.50
C ALA A 129 7.67 -2.56 -0.50
N TRP A 130 7.65 -1.29 -0.90
CA TRP A 130 8.75 -0.70 -1.65
C TRP A 130 10.03 -0.59 -0.81
N HIS A 131 9.96 -0.09 0.43
CA HIS A 131 11.12 0.03 1.31
C HIS A 131 11.82 -1.30 1.59
N GLU A 132 11.07 -2.38 1.81
CA GLU A 132 11.59 -3.73 2.04
C GLU A 132 12.52 -4.20 0.90
N THR A 133 12.18 -3.84 -0.34
CA THR A 133 12.89 -4.30 -1.53
C THR A 133 13.91 -3.29 -2.08
N HIS A 134 13.91 -2.05 -1.58
CA HIS A 134 14.72 -0.95 -2.12
C HIS A 134 15.66 -0.32 -1.07
N GLY A 135 16.12 -1.12 -0.10
CA GLY A 135 17.07 -0.69 0.93
C GLY A 135 18.40 -0.14 0.39
N PHE A 136 18.82 -0.58 -0.79
CA PHE A 136 20.12 -0.24 -1.40
C PHE A 136 19.97 0.52 -2.72
N CYS A 137 20.98 1.29 -3.08
CA CYS A 137 21.02 2.10 -4.29
C CYS A 137 21.18 1.22 -5.55
N PRO A 138 20.24 1.25 -6.53
CA PRO A 138 20.37 0.46 -7.74
C PRO A 138 21.52 0.93 -8.65
N ARG A 139 22.03 2.15 -8.44
CA ARG A 139 23.15 2.72 -9.20
C ARG A 139 24.53 2.26 -8.70
N CYS A 140 24.70 2.11 -7.39
CA CYS A 140 26.03 1.89 -6.80
C CYS A 140 26.09 0.82 -5.69
N GLY A 141 24.96 0.26 -5.26
CA GLY A 141 24.88 -0.78 -4.23
C GLY A 141 25.00 -0.28 -2.78
N ALA A 142 25.29 1.00 -2.52
CA ALA A 142 25.35 1.54 -1.17
C ALA A 142 23.95 1.59 -0.49
N PRO A 143 23.86 1.49 0.85
CA PRO A 143 22.59 1.71 1.57
C PRO A 143 21.96 3.06 1.23
N SER A 144 20.62 3.11 1.27
CA SER A 144 19.86 4.35 1.07
C SER A 144 19.04 4.69 2.30
N GLU A 145 18.80 5.98 2.50
CA GLU A 145 18.08 6.51 3.65
C GLU A 145 16.71 7.03 3.26
N LEU A 146 15.74 6.93 4.18
CA LEU A 146 14.43 7.52 4.00
C LEU A 146 14.51 9.06 4.04
N ARG A 147 13.75 9.69 3.16
CA ARG A 147 13.56 11.14 3.01
C ARG A 147 12.11 11.45 2.66
N ASP A 148 11.77 12.72 2.75
CA ASP A 148 10.46 13.26 2.36
C ASP A 148 9.28 12.52 3.02
N GLY A 149 9.30 12.40 4.34
CA GLY A 149 8.28 11.68 5.11
C GLY A 149 8.12 10.21 4.69
N GLY A 150 9.19 9.56 4.22
CA GLY A 150 9.19 8.19 3.74
C GLY A 150 8.86 8.02 2.25
N HIS A 151 8.58 9.09 1.51
CA HIS A 151 8.21 9.02 0.08
C HIS A 151 9.41 9.08 -0.88
N ARG A 152 10.63 9.12 -0.35
CA ARG A 152 11.85 9.09 -1.15
C ARG A 152 12.93 8.30 -0.43
N ARG A 153 13.75 7.58 -1.20
CA ARG A 153 15.00 6.99 -0.72
C ARG A 153 16.17 7.72 -1.35
N GLN A 154 17.16 8.08 -0.55
CA GLN A 154 18.30 8.87 -0.97
C GLN A 154 19.59 8.11 -0.70
N CYS A 155 20.39 7.88 -1.73
CA CYS A 155 21.72 7.32 -1.57
C CYS A 155 22.66 8.40 -1.02
N SER A 156 23.33 8.12 0.09
CA SER A 156 24.33 9.02 0.69
C SER A 156 25.68 8.97 -0.03
N SER A 157 25.95 7.92 -0.81
CA SER A 157 27.23 7.76 -1.53
C SER A 157 27.27 8.44 -2.89
N CYS A 158 26.18 8.41 -3.67
CA CYS A 158 26.16 8.91 -5.05
C CYS A 158 24.99 9.86 -5.34
N GLU A 159 24.28 10.28 -4.29
CA GLU A 159 23.17 11.23 -4.34
C GLU A 159 22.00 10.84 -5.26
N ALA A 160 21.93 9.58 -5.71
CA ALA A 160 20.79 9.09 -6.47
C ALA A 160 19.53 9.00 -5.58
N SER A 161 18.45 9.64 -6.04
CA SER A 161 17.12 9.51 -5.45
C SER A 161 16.36 8.32 -6.06
N GLN A 162 15.51 7.69 -5.26
CA GLN A 162 14.55 6.68 -5.66
C GLN A 162 13.17 7.05 -5.14
N TYR A 163 12.15 6.72 -5.92
CA TYR A 163 10.75 7.00 -5.61
C TYR A 163 9.96 5.69 -5.54
N PRO A 164 8.81 5.67 -4.84
CA PRO A 164 7.95 4.50 -4.77
C PRO A 164 7.64 3.92 -6.15
N ARG A 165 7.79 2.60 -6.26
CA ARG A 165 7.48 1.86 -7.48
C ARG A 165 5.98 1.62 -7.58
N VAL A 166 5.41 1.97 -8.72
CA VAL A 166 4.05 1.58 -9.13
C VAL A 166 4.19 0.83 -10.43
N ASP A 167 3.67 -0.40 -10.47
CA ASP A 167 3.62 -1.24 -11.67
C ASP A 167 2.16 -1.22 -12.20
N PRO A 168 1.85 -0.42 -13.23
CA PRO A 168 0.49 -0.35 -13.76
C PRO A 168 0.09 -1.69 -14.36
N ALA A 169 -1.14 -2.11 -14.06
CA ALA A 169 -1.72 -3.32 -14.60
C ALA A 169 -3.17 -3.07 -15.00
N VAL A 170 -3.61 -3.72 -16.06
CA VAL A 170 -4.97 -3.70 -16.56
C VAL A 170 -5.67 -5.00 -16.21
N ILE A 171 -6.96 -4.93 -15.95
CA ILE A 171 -7.86 -6.07 -15.78
C ILE A 171 -9.11 -5.81 -16.61
N MET A 172 -9.49 -6.74 -17.48
CA MET A 172 -10.46 -6.49 -18.54
C MET A 172 -11.49 -7.62 -18.68
N LEU A 173 -12.76 -7.24 -18.84
CA LEU A 173 -13.84 -8.15 -19.20
C LEU A 173 -14.11 -8.05 -20.69
N VAL A 174 -13.67 -9.05 -21.46
CA VAL A 174 -13.89 -9.09 -22.91
C VAL A 174 -15.32 -9.55 -23.19
N ARG A 175 -16.05 -8.80 -24.02
CA ARG A 175 -17.48 -9.04 -24.30
C ARG A 175 -17.76 -9.22 -25.79
N ARG A 176 -18.75 -10.07 -26.10
CA ARG A 176 -19.33 -10.25 -27.42
C ARG A 176 -20.84 -10.42 -27.30
N GLY A 177 -21.60 -9.35 -27.54
CA GLY A 177 -23.05 -9.34 -27.28
C GLY A 177 -23.32 -9.61 -25.79
N ASP A 178 -24.12 -10.64 -25.51
CA ASP A 178 -24.47 -11.07 -24.15
C ASP A 178 -23.45 -12.05 -23.53
N GLU A 179 -22.42 -12.45 -24.28
CA GLU A 179 -21.38 -13.35 -23.82
C GLU A 179 -20.14 -12.57 -23.34
N CYS A 180 -19.39 -13.16 -22.41
CA CYS A 180 -18.07 -12.68 -22.02
C CYS A 180 -17.04 -13.80 -22.03
N LEU A 181 -15.79 -13.44 -22.28
CA LEU A 181 -14.66 -14.36 -22.24
C LEU A 181 -13.98 -14.27 -20.87
N LEU A 182 -13.75 -15.43 -20.26
CA LEU A 182 -13.03 -15.57 -19.00
C LEU A 182 -11.89 -16.58 -19.18
N GLY A 183 -10.76 -16.31 -18.55
CA GLY A 183 -9.60 -17.18 -18.52
C GLY A 183 -9.63 -18.13 -17.31
N HIS A 184 -9.00 -19.30 -17.46
CA HIS A 184 -8.70 -20.19 -16.34
C HIS A 184 -7.20 -20.38 -16.22
N ASN A 185 -6.63 -19.89 -15.12
CA ASN A 185 -5.23 -20.12 -14.78
C ASN A 185 -5.08 -21.50 -14.12
N SER A 186 -4.21 -22.36 -14.66
CA SER A 186 -4.00 -23.73 -14.18
C SER A 186 -3.53 -23.85 -12.72
N ARG A 187 -3.00 -22.76 -12.14
CA ARG A 187 -2.64 -22.69 -10.71
C ARG A 187 -3.84 -22.51 -9.78
N ARG A 188 -5.04 -22.27 -10.32
CA ARG A 188 -6.25 -21.99 -9.55
C ARG A 188 -7.15 -23.23 -9.48
N PRO A 189 -8.02 -23.33 -8.46
CA PRO A 189 -8.95 -24.44 -8.35
C PRO A 189 -9.77 -24.64 -9.63
N ALA A 190 -10.09 -25.89 -9.94
CA ALA A 190 -10.90 -26.23 -11.09
C ALA A 190 -12.23 -25.45 -11.07
N LYS A 191 -12.68 -25.02 -12.26
CA LYS A 191 -13.89 -24.19 -12.45
C LYS A 191 -13.83 -22.79 -11.85
N TRP A 192 -12.64 -22.29 -11.50
CA TRP A 192 -12.44 -20.88 -11.18
C TRP A 192 -12.01 -20.11 -12.42
N PHE A 193 -12.87 -19.21 -12.89
CA PHE A 193 -12.63 -18.38 -14.06
C PHE A 193 -12.57 -16.91 -13.63
N SER A 194 -11.72 -16.12 -14.29
CA SER A 194 -11.57 -14.69 -14.03
C SER A 194 -11.42 -13.89 -15.32
N CYS A 195 -11.55 -12.58 -15.21
CA CYS A 195 -11.09 -11.66 -16.23
C CYS A 195 -9.60 -11.91 -16.56
N PHE A 196 -9.21 -11.51 -17.76
CA PHE A 196 -7.80 -11.39 -18.14
C PHE A 196 -7.19 -10.20 -17.41
N ALA A 197 -5.87 -10.23 -17.21
CA ALA A 197 -5.14 -9.13 -16.61
C ALA A 197 -3.67 -9.23 -16.98
N GLY A 198 -3.01 -8.09 -17.08
CA GLY A 198 -1.59 -8.03 -17.41
C GLY A 198 -0.97 -6.69 -17.09
N PHE A 199 0.36 -6.64 -17.17
CA PHE A 199 1.12 -5.42 -16.88
C PHE A 199 1.14 -4.52 -18.12
N VAL A 200 1.12 -3.21 -17.88
CA VAL A 200 1.29 -2.21 -18.94
C VAL A 200 2.77 -2.07 -19.26
N GLU A 201 3.14 -2.12 -20.54
CA GLU A 201 4.52 -1.96 -20.97
C GLU A 201 4.95 -0.49 -21.11
N ILE A 202 6.26 -0.24 -21.13
CA ILE A 202 6.80 1.11 -21.31
C ILE A 202 6.45 1.61 -22.72
N GLY A 203 5.78 2.76 -22.78
CA GLY A 203 5.34 3.36 -24.04
C GLY A 203 3.96 2.90 -24.50
N GLU A 204 3.26 2.12 -23.67
CA GLU A 204 1.93 1.60 -23.93
C GLU A 204 0.86 2.43 -23.19
N THR A 205 -0.26 2.69 -23.87
CA THR A 205 -1.50 3.16 -23.23
C THR A 205 -2.20 2.03 -22.48
N LEU A 206 -3.17 2.35 -21.61
CA LEU A 206 -3.94 1.29 -20.93
C LEU A 206 -4.74 0.46 -21.94
N GLU A 207 -5.25 1.10 -22.98
CA GLU A 207 -6.04 0.48 -24.04
C GLU A 207 -5.20 -0.44 -24.93
N GLU A 208 -3.98 -0.05 -25.26
CA GLU A 208 -3.03 -0.91 -25.98
C GLU A 208 -2.66 -2.14 -25.15
N ALA A 209 -2.39 -1.97 -23.84
CA ALA A 209 -2.13 -3.08 -22.93
C ALA A 209 -3.31 -4.05 -22.87
N VAL A 210 -4.53 -3.53 -22.84
CA VAL A 210 -5.73 -4.37 -22.88
C VAL A 210 -5.80 -5.18 -24.17
N ALA A 211 -5.58 -4.54 -25.32
CA ALA A 211 -5.64 -5.22 -26.61
C ALA A 211 -4.54 -6.30 -26.75
N ARG A 212 -3.31 -5.99 -26.34
CA ARG A 212 -2.16 -6.91 -26.38
C ARG A 212 -2.39 -8.12 -25.49
N GLU A 213 -2.72 -7.92 -24.22
CA GLU A 213 -2.90 -9.01 -23.25
C GLU A 213 -4.03 -9.97 -23.66
N VAL A 214 -5.12 -9.46 -24.23
CA VAL A 214 -6.22 -10.29 -24.74
C VAL A 214 -5.79 -11.10 -25.98
N GLU A 215 -5.01 -10.51 -26.88
CA GLU A 215 -4.49 -11.23 -28.05
C GLU A 215 -3.46 -12.30 -27.64
N GLU A 216 -2.57 -12.02 -26.70
CA GLU A 216 -1.54 -12.94 -26.22
C GLU A 216 -2.12 -14.13 -25.45
N GLU A 217 -3.03 -13.89 -24.51
CA GLU A 217 -3.55 -14.96 -23.64
C GLU A 217 -4.69 -15.77 -24.28
N ALA A 218 -5.48 -15.15 -25.18
CA ALA A 218 -6.67 -15.79 -25.74
C ALA A 218 -6.67 -15.89 -27.28
N GLY A 219 -5.73 -15.26 -27.99
CA GLY A 219 -5.72 -15.22 -29.46
C GLY A 219 -6.88 -14.40 -30.04
N VAL A 220 -7.50 -13.52 -29.25
CA VAL A 220 -8.68 -12.74 -29.64
C VAL A 220 -8.28 -11.28 -29.90
N LYS A 221 -8.74 -10.73 -31.02
CA LYS A 221 -8.55 -9.31 -31.35
C LYS A 221 -9.70 -8.46 -30.84
N THR A 222 -9.39 -7.42 -30.08
CA THR A 222 -10.35 -6.42 -29.61
C THR A 222 -10.59 -5.36 -30.68
N THR A 223 -11.84 -4.90 -30.83
CA THR A 223 -12.18 -3.78 -31.75
C THR A 223 -12.33 -2.45 -31.02
N THR A 224 -12.55 -2.48 -29.71
CA THR A 224 -12.77 -1.32 -28.85
C THR A 224 -12.33 -1.69 -27.44
N VAL A 225 -11.70 -0.74 -26.74
CA VAL A 225 -11.38 -0.81 -25.32
C VAL A 225 -12.07 0.34 -24.61
#